data_AF-A0A7W1F9H3-F1
#
_entry.id   AF-A0A7W1F9H3-F1
#
_cell.length_a   1.000
_cell.length_b   1.000
_cell.length_c   1.000
_cell.angle_alpha   90.00
_cell.angle_beta   90.00
_cell.angle_gamma   90.00
#
_symmetry.space_group_name_H-M   'P 1'
#
loop_
_entity.id
_entity.type
_entity.pdbx_description
1 polymer ?
#
loop_
_entity_poly.entity_id
_entity_poly.type
_entity_poly.pdbx_seq_one_letter_code
_entity_poly.pdbx_strand_id
1 'polypeptide(L)' 'MGWYSAVGRPAFLSLQPEAAHRVANILLALPLPWERLWHMPDDTALATTMAGIELSNPVGLAAGVDKTC' A
#
# COMPACT_ATOMS: atom_id res chain seq x y z
N MET A 1 -6.60 3.55 19.02
CA MET A 1 -6.80 4.34 17.79
C MET A 1 -5.46 4.86 17.33
N GLY A 2 -5.00 4.49 16.13
CA GLY A 2 -3.68 4.88 15.62
C GLY A 2 -3.68 6.28 14.99
N TRP A 3 -2.50 6.86 14.81
CA TRP A 3 -2.31 8.16 14.16
C TRP A 3 -2.99 8.23 12.78
N TYR A 4 -3.00 7.12 12.02
CA TYR A 4 -3.69 7.02 10.73
C TYR A 4 -5.18 7.31 10.86
N SER A 5 -5.85 6.67 11.84
CA SER A 5 -7.29 6.87 12.05
C SER A 5 -7.64 8.27 12.56
N ALA A 6 -6.74 8.91 13.31
CA ALA A 6 -6.98 10.20 13.95
C ALA A 6 -6.64 11.39 13.05
N VAL A 7 -5.63 11.28 12.19
CA VAL A 7 -5.09 12.41 11.42
C VAL A 7 -5.02 12.08 9.93
N GLY A 8 -4.44 10.94 9.56
CA GLY A 8 -4.24 10.57 8.16
C GLY A 8 -5.56 10.43 7.39
N ARG A 9 -6.48 9.62 7.89
CA ARG A 9 -7.79 9.38 7.28
C ARG A 9 -8.62 10.67 7.10
N PRO A 10 -8.84 11.52 8.13
CA PRO A 10 -9.60 12.76 7.92
C PRO A 10 -8.90 13.73 6.96
N ALA A 11 -7.57 13.80 6.95
CA ALA A 11 -6.84 14.64 6.00
C ALA A 11 -7.07 14.18 4.55
N PHE A 12 -6.89 12.88 4.26
CA PHE A 12 -7.13 12.34 2.91
C PHE A 12 -8.59 12.45 2.46
N LEU A 13 -9.55 12.27 3.38
CA LEU A 13 -10.99 12.39 3.06
C LEU A 13 -11.45 13.83 2.87
N SER A 14 -10.63 14.82 3.23
CA SER A 14 -10.91 16.24 2.93
C SER A 14 -10.57 16.63 1.48
N LEU A 15 -9.81 15.80 0.76
CA LEU A 15 -9.43 16.01 -0.64
C LEU A 15 -10.47 15.39 -1.60
N GLN A 16 -10.53 15.92 -2.82
CA GLN A 16 -11.27 15.24 -3.91
C GLN A 16 -10.68 13.85 -4.15
N PRO A 17 -11.50 12.80 -4.41
CA PRO A 17 -11.02 11.42 -4.47
C PRO A 17 -9.82 11.20 -5.41
N GLU A 18 -9.89 11.75 -6.62
CA GLU A 18 -8.82 11.62 -7.61
C GLU A 18 -7.56 12.42 -7.21
N ALA A 19 -7.74 13.54 -6.49
CA ALA A 19 -6.61 14.30 -5.96
C ALA A 19 -5.91 13.53 -4.82
N ALA A 20 -6.68 12.92 -3.92
CA ALA A 20 -6.15 12.04 -2.87
C ALA A 20 -5.37 10.87 -3.47
N HIS A 21 -5.90 10.25 -4.52
CA HIS A 21 -5.23 9.17 -5.26
C HIS A 21 -3.91 9.62 -5.89
N ARG A 22 -3.89 10.77 -6.58
CA ARG A 22 -2.65 11.34 -7.13
C ARG A 22 -1.62 11.65 -6.07
N VAL A 23 -2.04 12.22 -4.93
CA VAL A 23 -1.13 12.48 -3.80
C VAL A 23 -0.55 11.17 -3.27
N ALA A 24 -1.35 10.12 -3.13
CA ALA A 24 -0.85 8.82 -2.70
C ALA A 24 0.20 8.25 -3.66
N ASN A 25 -0.05 8.30 -4.97
CA ASN A 25 0.92 7.82 -5.97
C ASN A 25 2.21 8.63 -5.96
N ILE A 26 2.11 9.97 -5.86
CA ILE A 26 3.30 10.84 -5.74
C ILE A 26 4.11 10.49 -4.50
N LEU A 27 3.45 10.31 -3.35
CA LEU A 27 4.13 9.96 -2.11
C LEU A 27 4.82 8.60 -2.23
N LEU A 28 4.13 7.56 -2.73
CA LEU A 28 4.71 6.23 -2.90
C LEU A 28 5.87 6.20 -3.90
N ALA A 29 5.86 7.07 -4.91
CA ALA A 29 6.94 7.18 -5.90
C ALA A 29 8.20 7.91 -5.37
N LEU A 30 8.14 8.58 -4.22
CA LEU A 30 9.33 9.21 -3.64
C LEU A 30 10.37 8.14 -3.27
N PRO A 31 11.67 8.37 -3.52
CA PRO A 31 12.76 7.44 -3.22
C PRO A 31 13.11 7.46 -1.72
N LEU A 32 12.11 7.27 -0.87
CA LEU A 32 12.27 7.18 0.58
C LEU A 32 12.50 5.72 0.99
N PRO A 33 13.09 5.45 2.17
CA PRO A 33 13.38 4.09 2.62
C PRO A 33 12.11 3.41 3.16
N TRP A 34 11.10 3.26 2.30
CA TRP A 34 9.81 2.65 2.57
C TRP A 34 9.95 1.26 3.21
N GLU A 35 10.87 0.46 2.68
CA GLU A 35 11.30 -0.83 3.23
C GLU A 35 11.51 -0.79 4.75
N ARG A 36 12.14 0.26 5.29
CA ARG A 36 12.44 0.37 6.73
C ARG A 36 11.21 0.65 7.60
N LEU A 37 10.18 1.24 7.02
CA LEU A 37 8.94 1.57 7.73
C LEU A 37 7.98 0.38 7.81
N TRP A 38 8.10 -0.56 6.87
CA TRP A 38 7.17 -1.67 6.71
C TRP A 38 7.83 -3.05 6.69
N HIS A 39 9.10 -3.16 7.08
CA HIS A 39 9.78 -4.45 7.13
C HIS A 39 9.13 -5.36 8.18
N MET A 40 8.31 -6.28 7.69
CA MET A 40 7.74 -7.38 8.44
C MET A 40 8.36 -8.66 7.88
N PRO A 41 8.95 -9.54 8.71
CA PRO A 41 9.48 -10.81 8.23
C PRO A 41 8.40 -11.63 7.54
N ASP A 42 8.75 -12.29 6.44
CA ASP A 42 7.85 -13.23 5.78
C ASP A 42 7.49 -14.37 6.74
N ASP A 43 6.19 -14.66 6.85
CA ASP A 43 5.66 -15.79 7.61
C ASP A 43 5.37 -16.94 6.63
N THR A 44 6.02 -18.08 6.84
CA THR A 44 5.84 -19.26 5.99
C THR A 44 4.40 -19.77 5.99
N ALA A 45 3.62 -19.47 7.02
CA ALA A 45 2.20 -19.80 7.08
C ALA A 45 1.34 -19.01 6.07
N LEU A 46 1.84 -17.87 5.57
CA LEU A 46 1.15 -17.03 4.59
C LEU A 46 1.56 -17.35 3.15
N ALA A 47 2.64 -18.08 2.92
CA ALA A 47 3.10 -18.42 1.58
C ALA A 47 2.02 -19.19 0.80
N THR A 48 1.76 -18.77 -0.44
CA THR A 48 0.71 -19.36 -1.28
C THR A 48 1.12 -19.42 -2.74
N THR A 49 0.55 -20.35 -3.49
CA THR A 49 0.70 -20.43 -4.95
C THR A 49 -0.60 -20.01 -5.63
N MET A 50 -0.54 -19.02 -6.52
CA MET A 50 -1.71 -18.57 -7.30
C MET A 50 -1.37 -18.62 -8.79
N ALA A 51 -2.19 -19.35 -9.57
CA ALA A 51 -1.98 -19.54 -11.00
C ALA A 51 -0.56 -20.00 -11.39
N GLY A 52 0.10 -20.79 -10.52
CA GLY A 52 1.47 -21.27 -10.71
C GLY A 52 2.58 -20.30 -10.27
N ILE A 53 2.23 -19.14 -9.71
CA ILE A 53 3.17 -18.14 -9.18
C ILE A 53 3.25 -18.32 -7.67
N GLU A 54 4.46 -18.44 -7.12
CA GLU A 54 4.70 -18.43 -5.68
C GLU A 54 4.67 -17.00 -5.14
N LEU A 55 3.88 -16.77 -4.10
CA LEU A 55 3.72 -15.49 -3.42
C LEU A 55 4.09 -15.64 -1.95
N SER A 56 4.88 -14.71 -1.39
CA SER A 56 5.27 -14.72 0.03
C SER A 56 4.07 -14.60 0.98
N ASN A 57 2.98 -13.96 0.53
CA ASN A 57 1.75 -13.82 1.28
C ASN A 57 0.54 -13.65 0.32
N PRO A 58 -0.71 -13.84 0.79
CA PRO A 58 -1.90 -13.77 -0.06
C PRO A 58 -2.45 -12.34 -0.24
N VAL A 59 -1.69 -11.30 0.13
CA VAL A 59 -2.12 -9.89 0.09
C VAL A 59 -1.49 -9.20 -1.11
N GLY A 60 -2.33 -8.70 -2.03
CA GLY A 60 -1.90 -7.94 -3.20
C GLY A 60 -2.68 -6.63 -3.34
N LEU A 61 -2.07 -5.65 -4.02
CA LEU A 61 -2.77 -4.46 -4.47
C LEU A 61 -3.57 -4.79 -5.74
N ALA A 62 -4.85 -4.40 -5.75
CA ALA A 62 -5.71 -4.64 -6.90
C ALA A 62 -5.38 -3.69 -8.06
N ALA A 63 -5.74 -4.13 -9.28
CA ALA A 63 -5.68 -3.29 -10.46
C ALA A 63 -6.53 -2.01 -10.27
N GLY A 64 -6.04 -0.90 -10.84
CA GLY A 64 -6.67 0.41 -10.70
C GLY A 64 -6.17 1.23 -9.52
N VAL A 65 -5.36 0.66 -8.61
CA VAL A 65 -4.59 1.43 -7.62
C VAL A 65 -3.38 2.09 -8.29
N ASP A 66 -2.55 1.32 -8.98
CA ASP A 66 -1.52 1.86 -9.84
C ASP A 66 -1.95 1.67 -11.30
N LYS A 67 -2.20 2.78 -11.99
CA LYS A 67 -2.64 2.79 -13.39
C LYS A 67 -1.51 3.21 -14.33
N THR A 68 -0.43 3.75 -13.79
CA THR A 68 0.56 4.50 -14.57
C THR A 68 1.97 3.92 -14.47
N CYS A 69 2.21 2.96 -13.58
CA CYS A 69 3.48 2.25 -13.39
C CYS A 69 4.68 3.21 -13.30
#